data_AF-A0A498G831-F1
#
_entry.id   AF-A0A498G831-F1
#
_cell.length_a   1.000
_cell.length_b   1.000
_cell.length_c   1.000
_cell.angle_alpha   90.00
_cell.angle_beta   90.00
_cell.angle_gamma   90.00
#
_symmetry.space_group_name_H-M   'P 1'
#
loop_
_entity.id
_entity.type
_entity.pdbx_description
1 polymer ?
#
loop_
_entity_poly.entity_id
_entity_poly.type
_entity_poly.pdbx_seq_one_letter_code
_entity_poly.pdbx_strand_id
1 'polypeptide(L)'
;MQASNVAGGALSWNSLSRLKSLLVVFLANVVLYATPLTLSGYGVAVETRAPSWFVPIANATLGDPVTAWRLFAGIAQNSAFLIALSAVTLLTYHLALVVTRSSEGLLLTVHTVVYSVSAYLAGIFTVLVFLSRAPGFETARSLVVDLQVQFIAVFYDLFSVPESRRVFSVDEPVSLVQLTSNETAILAVLIALVLYFVYSMYLGARLNHGAGVTSAALSLLAVGLSPAVYVAILLVYSIGGVTL
;
A
#
# COMPACT_ATOMS: atom_id res chain seq x y z
N MET A 1 27.15 -15.98 38.13
CA MET A 1 26.81 -16.69 36.87
C MET A 1 25.30 -16.76 36.76
N GLN A 2 24.71 -15.84 36.01
CA GLN A 2 23.27 -15.80 35.74
C GLN A 2 23.00 -16.67 34.51
N ALA A 3 22.19 -17.71 34.68
CA ALA A 3 21.75 -18.55 33.58
C ALA A 3 20.84 -17.71 32.65
N SER A 4 21.27 -17.61 31.40
CA SER A 4 20.49 -17.09 30.29
C SER A 4 19.27 -17.97 30.05
N ASN A 5 18.08 -17.50 30.45
CA ASN A 5 16.82 -18.09 30.02
C ASN A 5 16.55 -17.70 28.56
N VAL A 6 17.18 -18.42 27.64
CA VAL A 6 16.74 -18.51 26.24
C VAL A 6 15.53 -19.44 26.22
N ALA A 7 14.37 -18.93 26.66
CA ALA A 7 13.11 -19.62 26.52
C ALA A 7 12.46 -19.16 25.21
N GLY A 8 12.53 -20.00 24.18
CA GLY A 8 11.67 -19.91 23.01
C GLY A 8 10.21 -19.95 23.47
N GLY A 9 9.56 -18.79 23.51
CA GLY A 9 8.21 -18.64 24.03
C GLY A 9 7.18 -19.33 23.14
N ALA A 10 6.52 -20.36 23.66
CA ALA A 10 5.31 -20.90 23.07
C ALA A 10 4.27 -19.78 22.93
N LEU A 11 3.67 -19.64 21.75
CA LEU A 11 2.58 -18.70 21.48
C LEU A 11 1.43 -18.96 22.46
N SER A 12 1.15 -18.01 23.36
CA SER A 12 0.01 -18.13 24.27
C SER A 12 -1.31 -18.17 23.47
N TRP A 13 -2.30 -18.89 23.96
CA TRP A 13 -3.65 -18.92 23.37
C TRP A 13 -4.24 -17.52 23.18
N ASN A 14 -3.95 -16.61 24.11
CA ASN A 14 -4.38 -15.21 24.04
C ASN A 14 -3.71 -14.47 22.85
N SER A 15 -2.43 -14.74 22.60
CA SER A 15 -1.69 -14.20 21.45
C SER A 15 -2.25 -14.71 20.12
N LEU A 16 -2.59 -16.00 20.04
CA LEU A 16 -3.21 -16.61 18.85
C LEU A 16 -4.61 -16.04 18.57
N SER A 17 -5.44 -15.91 19.61
CA SER A 17 -6.77 -15.30 19.47
C SER A 17 -6.70 -13.85 19.00
N ARG A 18 -5.78 -13.05 19.57
CA ARG A 18 -5.54 -11.67 19.14
C ARG A 18 -5.04 -11.59 17.71
N LEU A 19 -4.10 -12.44 17.32
CA LEU A 19 -3.61 -12.50 15.94
C LEU A 19 -4.73 -12.85 14.96
N LYS A 20 -5.56 -13.86 15.28
CA LYS A 20 -6.72 -14.22 14.46
C LYS A 20 -7.68 -13.04 14.28
N SER A 21 -7.99 -12.32 15.37
CA SER A 21 -8.84 -11.13 15.30
C SER A 21 -8.25 -10.05 14.38
N LEU A 22 -6.95 -9.76 14.53
CA LEU A 22 -6.24 -8.80 13.67
C LEU A 22 -6.23 -9.22 12.19
N LEU A 23 -6.04 -10.52 11.91
CA LEU A 23 -6.09 -11.05 10.55
C LEU A 23 -7.48 -10.91 9.93
N VAL A 24 -8.54 -11.16 10.70
CA VAL A 24 -9.92 -10.97 10.22
C VAL A 24 -10.18 -9.49 9.88
N VAL A 25 -9.80 -8.57 10.78
CA VAL A 25 -9.93 -7.12 10.53
C VAL A 25 -9.13 -6.71 9.29
N PHE A 26 -7.90 -7.18 9.18
CA PHE A 26 -7.03 -6.92 8.04
C PHE A 26 -7.63 -7.41 6.72
N LEU A 27 -8.05 -8.68 6.66
CA LEU A 27 -8.61 -9.26 5.44
C LEU A 27 -9.94 -8.61 5.05
N ALA A 28 -10.80 -8.26 6.01
CA ALA A 28 -12.02 -7.52 5.75
C ALA A 28 -11.72 -6.15 5.13
N ASN A 29 -10.74 -5.43 5.67
CA ASN A 29 -10.31 -4.13 5.15
C ASN A 29 -9.68 -4.26 3.76
N VAL A 30 -8.86 -5.28 3.51
CA VAL A 30 -8.29 -5.56 2.18
C VAL A 30 -9.40 -5.72 1.13
N VAL A 31 -10.42 -6.53 1.41
CA VAL A 31 -11.56 -6.71 0.48
C VAL A 31 -12.34 -5.40 0.30
N LEU A 32 -12.58 -4.68 1.40
CA LEU A 32 -13.30 -3.41 1.38
C LEU A 32 -12.58 -2.34 0.54
N TYR A 33 -11.26 -2.36 0.48
CA TYR A 33 -10.46 -1.41 -0.31
C TYR A 33 -10.21 -1.90 -1.74
N ALA A 34 -10.02 -3.19 -1.94
CA ALA A 34 -9.83 -3.77 -3.27
C ALA A 34 -11.09 -3.65 -4.16
N THR A 35 -12.28 -3.72 -3.56
CA THR A 35 -13.56 -3.61 -4.28
C THR A 35 -13.73 -2.27 -5.01
N PRO A 36 -13.67 -1.10 -4.35
CA PRO A 36 -13.82 0.19 -5.03
C PRO A 36 -12.69 0.48 -6.02
N LEU A 37 -11.46 0.00 -5.77
CA LEU A 37 -10.38 0.05 -6.75
C LEU A 37 -10.75 -0.68 -8.04
N THR A 38 -11.23 -1.92 -7.89
CA THR A 38 -11.63 -2.76 -9.03
C THR A 38 -12.79 -2.14 -9.80
N LEU A 39 -13.80 -1.62 -9.09
CA LEU A 39 -14.94 -0.95 -9.72
C LEU A 39 -14.54 0.32 -10.45
N SER A 40 -13.44 0.96 -10.06
CA SER A 40 -12.88 2.14 -10.72
C SER A 40 -11.95 1.80 -11.89
N GLY A 41 -11.80 0.51 -12.23
CA GLY A 41 -10.99 0.03 -13.35
C GLY A 41 -9.53 -0.23 -13.01
N TYR A 42 -9.09 -0.03 -11.75
CA TYR A 42 -7.74 -0.37 -11.33
C TYR A 42 -7.58 -1.88 -11.18
N GLY A 43 -6.46 -2.44 -11.66
CA GLY A 43 -6.13 -3.85 -11.48
C GLY A 43 -7.03 -4.84 -12.23
N VAL A 44 -7.90 -4.38 -13.14
CA VAL A 44 -8.69 -5.26 -14.00
C VAL A 44 -7.78 -5.72 -15.14
N ALA A 45 -7.21 -6.93 -15.02
CA ALA A 45 -6.48 -7.55 -16.11
C ALA A 45 -7.42 -7.74 -17.31
N VAL A 46 -7.27 -6.89 -18.32
CA VAL A 46 -8.11 -6.80 -19.53
C VAL A 46 -8.22 -8.15 -20.28
N GLU A 47 -7.28 -9.07 -20.03
CA GLU A 47 -7.11 -10.30 -20.82
C GLU A 47 -7.50 -11.62 -20.14
N THR A 48 -7.98 -11.62 -18.89
CA THR A 48 -8.34 -12.90 -18.23
C THR A 48 -9.73 -13.38 -18.66
N ARG A 49 -9.77 -14.40 -19.53
CA ARG A 49 -11.01 -15.14 -19.82
C ARG A 49 -11.47 -15.89 -18.57
N ALA A 50 -12.79 -15.95 -18.37
CA ALA A 50 -13.38 -16.74 -17.29
C ALA A 50 -12.97 -18.22 -17.42
N PRO A 51 -12.48 -18.86 -16.35
CA PRO A 51 -12.17 -20.29 -16.35
C PRO A 51 -13.43 -21.11 -16.67
N SER A 52 -13.25 -22.25 -17.33
CA SER A 52 -14.35 -23.14 -17.74
C SER A 52 -15.22 -23.60 -16.57
N TRP A 53 -14.65 -23.74 -15.37
CA TRP A 53 -15.39 -24.10 -14.16
C TRP A 53 -16.29 -22.96 -13.63
N PHE A 54 -15.94 -21.70 -13.89
CA PHE A 54 -16.67 -20.53 -13.38
C PHE A 54 -17.87 -20.18 -14.25
N VAL A 55 -17.75 -20.37 -15.57
CA VAL A 55 -18.79 -20.07 -16.56
C VAL A 55 -20.18 -20.64 -16.20
N PRO A 56 -20.35 -21.93 -15.87
CA PRO A 56 -21.67 -22.47 -15.55
C PRO A 56 -22.26 -21.86 -14.27
N ILE A 57 -21.43 -21.59 -13.26
CA ILE A 57 -21.85 -21.00 -11.98
C ILE A 57 -22.33 -19.57 -12.20
N ALA A 58 -21.52 -18.77 -12.89
CA ALA A 58 -21.83 -17.37 -13.14
C ALA A 58 -23.01 -17.19 -14.11
N ASN A 59 -23.17 -18.06 -15.12
CA ASN A 59 -24.37 -18.06 -15.95
C ASN A 59 -25.64 -18.30 -15.13
N ALA A 60 -25.59 -19.21 -14.15
CA ALA A 60 -26.75 -19.56 -13.32
C ALA A 60 -27.08 -18.49 -12.26
N THR A 61 -26.11 -17.69 -11.82
CA THR A 61 -26.26 -16.80 -10.64
C THR A 61 -26.09 -15.32 -10.94
N LEU A 62 -25.22 -14.95 -11.88
CA LEU A 62 -24.77 -13.58 -12.15
C LEU A 62 -25.09 -13.12 -13.59
N GLY A 63 -25.51 -14.02 -14.48
CA GLY A 63 -25.95 -13.76 -15.84
C GLY A 63 -24.84 -13.49 -16.85
N ASP A 64 -23.75 -12.83 -16.45
CA ASP A 64 -22.58 -12.57 -17.31
C ASP A 64 -21.28 -13.11 -16.68
N PRO A 65 -20.76 -14.25 -17.16
CA PRO A 65 -19.56 -14.89 -16.61
C PRO A 65 -18.30 -14.09 -16.89
N VAL A 66 -18.25 -13.30 -17.96
CA VAL A 66 -17.07 -12.51 -18.34
C VAL A 66 -16.96 -11.31 -17.42
N THR A 67 -18.04 -10.55 -17.26
CA THR A 67 -18.07 -9.37 -16.39
C THR A 67 -17.87 -9.78 -14.93
N ALA A 68 -18.54 -10.84 -14.47
CA ALA A 68 -18.36 -11.37 -13.12
C ALA A 68 -16.91 -11.81 -12.87
N TRP A 69 -16.29 -12.53 -13.81
CA TRP A 69 -14.91 -12.96 -13.65
C TRP A 69 -13.94 -11.78 -13.58
N ARG A 70 -14.09 -10.78 -14.47
CA ARG A 70 -13.27 -9.57 -14.44
C ARG A 70 -13.35 -8.85 -13.09
N LEU A 71 -14.54 -8.79 -12.49
CA LEU A 71 -14.74 -8.23 -11.16
C LEU A 71 -14.00 -9.03 -10.09
N PHE A 72 -14.20 -10.35 -10.00
CA PHE A 72 -13.56 -11.17 -8.96
C PHE A 72 -12.04 -11.28 -9.14
N ALA A 73 -11.57 -11.44 -10.37
CA ALA A 73 -10.14 -11.44 -10.68
C ALA A 73 -9.49 -10.09 -10.35
N GLY A 74 -10.15 -8.99 -10.68
CA GLY A 74 -9.69 -7.65 -10.30
C GLY A 74 -9.65 -7.44 -8.79
N ILE A 75 -10.68 -7.88 -8.06
CA ILE A 75 -10.69 -7.82 -6.58
C ILE A 75 -9.54 -8.66 -6.03
N ALA A 76 -9.31 -9.86 -6.55
CA ALA A 76 -8.22 -10.72 -6.10
C ALA A 76 -6.85 -10.11 -6.38
N GLN A 77 -6.63 -9.53 -7.56
CA GLN A 77 -5.38 -8.88 -7.95
C GLN A 77 -5.10 -7.64 -7.09
N ASN A 78 -6.09 -6.75 -6.91
CA ASN A 78 -5.97 -5.60 -6.03
C ASN A 78 -5.75 -6.04 -4.57
N SER A 79 -6.45 -7.08 -4.09
CA SER A 79 -6.24 -7.62 -2.74
C SER A 79 -4.83 -8.13 -2.54
N ALA A 80 -4.29 -8.88 -3.52
CA ALA A 80 -2.92 -9.38 -3.47
C ALA A 80 -1.90 -8.23 -3.42
N PHE A 81 -2.12 -7.18 -4.21
CA PHE A 81 -1.30 -5.97 -4.19
C PHE A 81 -1.33 -5.27 -2.82
N LEU A 82 -2.52 -5.08 -2.24
CA LEU A 82 -2.68 -4.49 -0.90
C LEU A 82 -2.04 -5.34 0.20
N ILE A 83 -2.15 -6.67 0.11
CA ILE A 83 -1.48 -7.60 1.03
C ILE A 83 0.04 -7.46 0.92
N ALA A 84 0.58 -7.43 -0.30
CA ALA A 84 2.01 -7.27 -0.53
C ALA A 84 2.54 -5.94 0.04
N LEU A 85 1.87 -4.82 -0.24
CA LEU A 85 2.23 -3.52 0.32
C LEU A 85 2.15 -3.49 1.85
N SER A 86 1.12 -4.10 2.43
CA SER A 86 0.96 -4.19 3.88
C SER A 86 2.05 -5.04 4.52
N ALA A 87 2.43 -6.16 3.88
CA ALA A 87 3.52 -7.01 4.33
C ALA A 87 4.86 -6.27 4.27
N VAL A 88 5.16 -5.55 3.18
CA VAL A 88 6.36 -4.71 3.07
C VAL A 88 6.38 -3.64 4.16
N THR A 89 5.27 -2.93 4.35
CA THR A 89 5.14 -1.90 5.41
C THR A 89 5.39 -2.48 6.79
N LEU A 90 4.80 -3.64 7.09
CA LEU A 90 4.97 -4.33 8.35
C LEU A 90 6.42 -4.76 8.57
N LEU A 91 7.04 -5.36 7.55
CA LEU A 91 8.41 -5.84 7.62
C LEU A 91 9.40 -4.68 7.78
N THR A 92 9.30 -3.63 6.97
CA THR A 92 10.22 -2.48 7.06
C THR A 92 10.08 -1.77 8.39
N TYR A 93 8.85 -1.58 8.87
CA TYR A 93 8.59 -0.98 10.17
C TYR A 93 9.13 -1.84 11.33
N HIS A 94 8.85 -3.15 11.30
CA HIS A 94 9.32 -4.05 12.35
C HIS A 94 10.84 -4.19 12.36
N LEU A 95 11.47 -4.35 11.19
CA LEU A 95 12.92 -4.43 11.06
C LEU A 95 13.58 -3.14 11.57
N ALA A 96 13.02 -1.98 11.26
CA ALA A 96 13.55 -0.72 11.79
C ALA A 96 13.50 -0.67 13.31
N LEU A 97 12.37 -1.06 13.92
CA LEU A 97 12.24 -1.16 15.38
C LEU A 97 13.19 -2.19 16.00
N VAL A 98 13.46 -3.31 15.33
CA VAL A 98 14.42 -4.32 15.78
C VAL A 98 15.85 -3.78 15.70
N VAL A 99 16.22 -3.14 14.60
CA VAL A 99 17.56 -2.55 14.38
C VAL A 99 17.82 -1.43 15.39
N THR A 100 16.83 -0.61 15.70
CA THR A 100 16.92 0.44 16.73
C THR A 100 16.73 -0.11 18.15
N ARG A 101 16.63 -1.43 18.32
CA ARG A 101 16.43 -2.14 19.60
C ARG A 101 15.24 -1.62 20.41
N SER A 102 14.21 -1.13 19.73
CA SER A 102 12.97 -0.61 20.32
C SER A 102 11.80 -1.59 20.14
N SER A 103 12.02 -2.80 19.61
CA SER A 103 10.93 -3.72 19.31
C SER A 103 10.47 -4.51 20.53
N GLU A 104 9.26 -4.20 21.01
CA GLU A 104 8.51 -5.02 21.99
C GLU A 104 7.79 -6.26 21.37
N GLY A 105 8.10 -6.61 20.11
CA GLY A 105 7.63 -7.84 19.47
C GLY A 105 6.62 -7.67 18.34
N LEU A 106 6.57 -8.69 17.47
CA LEU A 106 5.87 -8.64 16.19
C LEU A 106 4.36 -8.42 16.31
N LEU A 107 3.70 -8.97 17.34
CA LEU A 107 2.25 -8.85 17.50
C LEU A 107 1.81 -7.39 17.72
N LEU A 108 2.64 -6.58 18.41
CA LEU A 108 2.39 -5.15 18.61
C LEU A 108 2.60 -4.37 17.32
N THR A 109 3.58 -4.78 16.50
CA THR A 109 3.78 -4.24 15.16
C THR A 109 2.59 -4.56 14.25
N VAL A 110 2.12 -5.81 14.22
CA VAL A 110 0.91 -6.23 13.46
C VAL A 110 -0.28 -5.38 13.90
N HIS A 111 -0.50 -5.24 15.22
CA HIS A 111 -1.58 -4.43 15.76
C HIS A 111 -1.50 -2.98 15.27
N THR A 112 -0.34 -2.34 15.41
CA THR A 112 -0.09 -0.96 14.98
C THR A 112 -0.38 -0.80 13.49
N VAL A 113 0.22 -1.65 12.66
CA VAL A 113 0.09 -1.58 11.20
C VAL A 113 -1.36 -1.81 10.79
N VAL A 114 -2.03 -2.85 11.29
CA VAL A 114 -3.43 -3.14 10.91
C VAL A 114 -4.34 -1.95 11.22
N TYR A 115 -4.26 -1.36 12.42
CA TYR A 115 -5.15 -0.24 12.76
C TYR A 115 -4.78 1.07 12.04
N SER A 116 -3.49 1.42 11.95
CA SER A 116 -3.05 2.65 11.28
C SER A 116 -3.21 2.61 9.77
N VAL A 117 -2.87 1.48 9.14
CA VAL A 117 -3.00 1.29 7.69
C VAL A 117 -4.48 1.24 7.29
N SER A 118 -5.35 0.61 8.07
CA SER A 118 -6.77 0.48 7.69
C SER A 118 -7.45 1.84 7.53
N ALA A 119 -7.38 2.72 8.54
CA ALA A 119 -8.01 4.04 8.46
C ALA A 119 -7.40 4.90 7.34
N TYR A 120 -6.08 4.84 7.18
CA TYR A 120 -5.38 5.53 6.09
C TYR A 120 -5.82 5.04 4.70
N LEU A 121 -5.79 3.72 4.46
CA LEU A 121 -6.16 3.12 3.18
C LEU A 121 -7.62 3.41 2.85
N ALA A 122 -8.53 3.30 3.83
CA ALA A 122 -9.93 3.66 3.65
C ALA A 122 -10.09 5.09 3.15
N GLY A 123 -9.44 6.06 3.83
CA GLY A 123 -9.51 7.46 3.46
C GLY A 123 -8.88 7.72 2.10
N ILE A 124 -7.63 7.29 1.89
CA ILE A 124 -6.88 7.64 0.68
C ILE A 124 -7.50 6.98 -0.56
N PHE A 125 -7.95 5.73 -0.49
CA PHE A 125 -8.61 5.10 -1.64
C PHE A 125 -9.98 5.69 -1.91
N THR A 126 -10.75 6.07 -0.89
CA THR A 126 -12.02 6.77 -1.11
C THR A 126 -11.79 8.06 -1.90
N VAL A 127 -10.78 8.85 -1.51
CA VAL A 127 -10.44 10.10 -2.19
C VAL A 127 -9.91 9.85 -3.60
N LEU A 128 -9.03 8.87 -3.79
CA LEU A 128 -8.48 8.54 -5.12
C LEU A 128 -9.55 8.01 -6.08
N VAL A 129 -10.49 7.18 -5.59
CA VAL A 129 -11.63 6.70 -6.38
C VAL A 129 -12.58 7.84 -6.74
N PHE A 130 -12.79 8.78 -5.82
CA PHE A 130 -13.55 9.99 -6.10
C PHE A 130 -12.86 10.81 -7.20
N LEU A 131 -11.56 11.09 -7.07
CA LEU A 131 -10.77 11.81 -8.06
C LEU A 131 -10.77 11.13 -9.43
N SER A 132 -10.72 9.79 -9.48
CA SER A 132 -10.68 9.06 -10.75
C SER A 132 -11.98 9.16 -11.53
N ARG A 133 -13.11 9.42 -10.87
CA ARG A 133 -14.45 9.42 -11.49
C ARG A 133 -15.07 10.81 -11.64
N ALA A 134 -14.62 11.81 -10.87
CA ALA A 134 -15.23 13.13 -10.85
C ALA A 134 -14.64 14.03 -11.96
N PRO A 135 -15.41 14.39 -13.02
CA PRO A 135 -14.86 15.15 -14.15
C PRO A 135 -14.35 16.55 -13.79
N GLY A 136 -14.85 17.13 -12.70
CA GLY A 136 -14.45 18.47 -12.24
C GLY A 136 -13.12 18.52 -11.46
N PHE A 137 -12.36 17.42 -11.41
CA PHE A 137 -11.12 17.30 -10.65
C PHE A 137 -9.92 16.87 -11.52
N GLU A 138 -9.98 17.20 -12.82
CA GLU A 138 -8.97 16.79 -13.80
C GLU A 138 -7.57 17.30 -13.42
N THR A 139 -7.44 18.57 -13.02
CA THR A 139 -6.14 19.17 -12.69
C THR A 139 -5.56 18.52 -11.44
N ALA A 140 -6.38 18.31 -10.40
CA ALA A 140 -5.94 17.59 -9.20
C ALA A 140 -5.52 16.14 -9.51
N ARG A 141 -6.27 15.43 -10.35
CA ARG A 141 -5.94 14.07 -10.77
C ARG A 141 -4.62 14.03 -11.54
N SER A 142 -4.46 14.92 -12.51
CA SER A 142 -3.23 15.04 -13.30
C SER A 142 -2.03 15.40 -12.42
N LEU A 143 -2.19 16.29 -11.44
CA LEU A 143 -1.12 16.61 -10.48
C LEU A 143 -0.71 15.40 -9.64
N VAL A 144 -1.68 14.62 -9.14
CA VAL A 144 -1.38 13.40 -8.37
C VAL A 144 -0.63 12.37 -9.22
N VAL A 145 -0.98 12.23 -10.49
CA VAL A 145 -0.28 11.35 -11.44
C VAL A 145 1.11 11.89 -11.76
N ASP A 146 1.24 13.18 -12.06
CA ASP A 146 2.51 13.85 -12.35
C ASP A 146 3.51 13.67 -11.19
N LEU A 147 3.08 13.86 -9.94
CA LEU A 147 3.92 13.61 -8.76
C LEU A 147 4.41 12.14 -8.69
N GLN A 148 3.58 11.17 -9.05
CA GLN A 148 3.97 9.75 -9.07
C GLN A 148 4.96 9.46 -10.20
N VAL A 149 4.73 10.03 -11.39
CA VAL A 149 5.62 9.89 -12.55
C VAL A 149 6.97 10.53 -12.27
N GLN A 150 7.01 11.74 -11.70
CA GLN A 150 8.24 12.42 -11.31
C GLN A 150 9.04 11.59 -10.29
N PHE A 151 8.36 11.01 -9.28
CA PHE A 151 9.00 10.11 -8.33
C PHE A 151 9.67 8.92 -9.02
N ILE A 152 9.00 8.26 -9.97
CA ILE A 152 9.56 7.13 -10.72
C ILE A 152 10.71 7.59 -11.64
N ALA A 153 10.58 8.76 -12.26
CA ALA A 153 11.57 9.33 -13.17
C ALA A 153 12.94 9.55 -12.50
N VAL A 154 12.96 9.96 -11.22
CA VAL A 154 14.21 10.03 -10.43
C VAL A 154 14.98 8.70 -10.47
N PHE A 155 14.29 7.57 -10.40
CA PHE A 155 14.93 6.26 -10.49
C PHE A 155 15.33 5.89 -11.92
N TYR A 156 14.55 6.28 -12.93
CA TYR A 156 14.98 6.09 -14.32
C TYR A 156 16.32 6.80 -14.59
N ASP A 157 16.49 8.02 -14.10
CA ASP A 157 17.72 8.77 -14.27
C ASP A 157 18.85 8.18 -13.42
N LEU A 158 18.58 7.82 -12.16
CA LEU A 158 19.55 7.18 -11.26
C LEU A 158 20.12 5.87 -11.83
N PHE A 159 19.28 5.07 -12.48
CA PHE A 159 19.68 3.81 -13.12
C PHE A 159 20.02 3.96 -14.61
N SER A 160 20.07 5.19 -15.13
CA SER A 160 20.37 5.49 -16.54
C SER A 160 19.50 4.69 -17.53
N VAL A 161 18.21 4.52 -17.22
CA VAL A 161 17.25 3.82 -18.06
C VAL A 161 16.99 4.66 -19.32
N PRO A 162 17.25 4.12 -20.55
CA PRO A 162 17.01 4.85 -21.79
C PRO A 162 15.55 5.25 -21.93
N GLU A 163 15.28 6.45 -22.47
CA GLU A 163 13.91 6.96 -22.67
C GLU A 163 13.01 5.97 -23.43
N SER A 164 13.55 5.30 -24.44
CA SER A 164 12.84 4.29 -25.24
C SER A 164 12.38 3.05 -24.45
N ARG A 165 12.87 2.86 -23.22
CA ARG A 165 12.51 1.75 -22.32
C ARG A 165 11.71 2.21 -21.10
N ARG A 166 11.44 3.51 -20.96
CA ARG A 166 10.67 4.05 -19.83
C ARG A 166 9.18 3.75 -20.08
N VAL A 167 8.49 3.30 -19.04
CA VAL A 167 7.04 3.05 -19.08
C VAL A 167 6.27 4.37 -18.93
N PHE A 168 6.84 5.32 -18.19
CA PHE A 168 6.29 6.64 -17.94
C PHE A 168 7.24 7.71 -18.49
N SER A 169 6.70 8.72 -19.16
CA SER A 169 7.39 9.93 -19.58
C SER A 169 7.03 11.09 -18.66
N VAL A 170 8.01 11.94 -18.34
CA VAL A 170 7.73 13.20 -17.66
C VAL A 170 7.18 14.17 -18.70
N ASP A 171 5.93 14.58 -18.51
CA ASP A 171 5.26 15.55 -19.37
C ASP A 171 5.45 16.98 -18.81
N GLU A 172 4.76 17.96 -19.40
CA GLU A 172 4.77 19.34 -18.89
C GLU A 172 4.22 19.38 -17.45
N PRO A 173 4.91 20.06 -16.49
CA PRO A 173 4.45 20.13 -15.10
C PRO A 173 3.05 20.73 -14.98
N VAL A 174 2.22 20.12 -14.14
CA VAL A 174 0.86 20.61 -13.90
C VAL A 174 0.90 21.93 -13.12
N SER A 175 0.31 22.98 -13.69
CA SER A 175 0.30 24.31 -13.07
C SER A 175 -0.61 24.36 -11.84
N LEU A 176 -0.02 24.65 -10.68
CA LEU A 176 -0.77 24.80 -9.41
C LEU A 176 -1.74 26.00 -9.42
N VAL A 177 -1.51 27.00 -10.28
CA VAL A 177 -2.36 28.18 -10.40
C VAL A 177 -3.72 27.84 -11.03
N GLN A 178 -3.81 26.72 -11.75
CA GLN A 178 -5.04 26.27 -12.39
C GLN A 178 -5.94 25.45 -11.47
N LEU A 179 -5.52 25.17 -10.22
CA LEU A 179 -6.32 24.44 -9.26
C LEU A 179 -7.51 25.27 -8.80
N THR A 180 -8.70 24.69 -8.90
CA THR A 180 -9.89 25.26 -8.27
C THR A 180 -9.85 25.13 -6.75
N SER A 181 -10.71 25.86 -6.04
CA SER A 181 -10.83 25.74 -4.58
C SER A 181 -11.22 24.32 -4.13
N ASN A 182 -12.08 23.64 -4.89
CA ASN A 182 -12.50 22.26 -4.60
C ASN A 182 -11.34 21.28 -4.80
N GLU A 183 -10.56 21.45 -5.86
CA GLU A 183 -9.35 20.65 -6.12
C GLU A 183 -8.27 20.89 -5.06
N THR A 184 -8.11 22.13 -4.62
CA THR A 184 -7.20 22.46 -3.51
C THR A 184 -7.66 21.76 -2.22
N ALA A 185 -8.95 21.75 -1.93
CA ALA A 185 -9.50 21.10 -0.74
C ALA A 185 -9.29 19.58 -0.77
N ILE A 186 -9.51 18.92 -1.91
CA ILE A 186 -9.33 17.46 -2.00
C ILE A 186 -7.85 17.06 -1.90
N LEU A 187 -6.93 17.86 -2.45
CA LEU A 187 -5.49 17.67 -2.26
C LEU A 187 -5.09 17.87 -0.80
N ALA A 188 -5.67 18.86 -0.10
CA ALA A 188 -5.44 19.05 1.33
C ALA A 188 -5.92 17.83 2.15
N VAL A 189 -7.03 17.21 1.78
CA VAL A 189 -7.50 15.95 2.39
C VAL A 189 -6.50 14.81 2.14
N LEU A 190 -5.96 14.66 0.93
CA LEU A 190 -4.91 13.67 0.65
C LEU A 190 -3.67 13.89 1.53
N ILE A 191 -3.21 15.14 1.64
CA ILE A 191 -2.08 15.50 2.52
C ILE A 191 -2.40 15.15 3.97
N ALA A 192 -3.59 15.51 4.47
CA ALA A 192 -4.01 15.20 5.83
C ALA A 192 -4.03 13.68 6.11
N LEU A 193 -4.44 12.87 5.14
CA LEU A 193 -4.42 11.41 5.26
C LEU A 193 -2.99 10.85 5.33
N VAL A 194 -2.06 11.38 4.54
CA VAL A 194 -0.63 11.02 4.62
C VAL A 194 -0.05 11.43 5.97
N LEU A 195 -0.34 12.64 6.45
CA LEU A 195 0.10 13.10 7.77
C LEU A 195 -0.49 12.24 8.90
N TYR A 196 -1.76 11.88 8.80
CA TYR A 196 -2.41 10.97 9.73
C TYR A 196 -1.70 9.61 9.78
N PHE A 197 -1.34 9.04 8.62
CA PHE A 197 -0.61 7.78 8.55
C PHE A 197 0.77 7.87 9.22
N VAL A 198 1.55 8.90 8.88
CA VAL A 198 2.88 9.15 9.47
C VAL A 198 2.77 9.33 10.98
N TYR A 199 1.82 10.15 11.44
CA TYR A 199 1.60 10.40 12.86
C TYR A 199 1.15 9.14 13.62
N SER A 200 0.25 8.35 13.04
CA SER A 200 -0.24 7.12 13.67
C SER A 200 0.86 6.08 13.79
N MET A 201 1.70 5.91 12.77
CA MET A 201 2.86 5.02 12.81
C MET A 201 3.94 5.52 13.79
N TYR A 202 4.13 6.83 13.90
CA TYR A 202 5.01 7.42 14.90
C TYR A 202 4.53 7.12 16.32
N LEU A 203 3.25 7.38 16.61
CA LEU A 203 2.65 7.04 17.89
C LEU A 203 2.69 5.54 18.17
N GLY A 204 2.50 4.70 17.16
CA GLY A 204 2.69 3.26 17.28
C GLY A 204 4.09 2.90 17.81
N ALA A 205 5.14 3.55 17.30
CA ALA A 205 6.50 3.30 17.75
C ALA A 205 6.70 3.83 19.18
N ARG A 206 6.23 5.05 19.45
CA ARG A 206 6.40 5.72 20.75
C ARG A 206 5.62 5.03 21.87
N LEU A 207 4.37 4.67 21.62
CA LEU A 207 3.41 4.22 22.64
C LEU A 207 3.35 2.69 22.74
N ASN A 208 3.33 1.98 21.62
CA ASN A 208 3.20 0.51 21.65
C ASN A 208 4.55 -0.18 21.82
N HIS A 209 5.63 0.43 21.32
CA HIS A 209 6.98 -0.12 21.34
C HIS A 209 7.94 0.63 22.27
N GLY A 210 7.48 1.67 22.98
CA GLY A 210 8.32 2.44 23.90
C GLY A 210 9.51 3.16 23.24
N ALA A 211 9.50 3.33 21.91
CA ALA A 211 10.62 3.87 21.18
C ALA A 211 10.88 5.34 21.57
N GLY A 212 12.15 5.73 21.58
CA GLY A 212 12.55 7.14 21.62
C GLY A 212 12.18 7.88 20.32
N VAL A 213 12.29 9.22 20.34
CA VAL A 213 11.98 10.08 19.18
C VAL A 213 12.76 9.65 17.93
N THR A 214 14.08 9.46 18.07
CA THR A 214 14.96 9.09 16.96
C THR A 214 14.62 7.72 16.38
N SER A 215 14.35 6.72 17.22
CA SER A 215 13.96 5.38 16.78
C SER A 215 12.63 5.38 16.04
N ALA A 216 11.65 6.13 16.55
CA ALA A 216 10.36 6.30 15.90
C ALA A 216 10.50 7.01 14.54
N ALA A 217 11.31 8.07 14.46
CA ALA A 217 11.60 8.76 13.20
C ALA A 217 12.32 7.85 12.19
N LEU A 218 13.31 7.07 12.62
CA LEU A 218 14.00 6.09 11.76
C LEU A 218 13.04 5.01 11.25
N SER A 219 12.10 4.56 12.08
CA SER A 219 11.08 3.58 11.68
C SER A 219 10.12 4.15 10.64
N LEU A 220 9.75 5.43 10.76
CA LEU A 220 8.99 6.13 9.73
C LEU A 220 9.78 6.29 8.42
N LEU A 221 11.05 6.67 8.51
CA LEU A 221 11.92 6.79 7.33
C LEU A 221 12.05 5.44 6.61
N ALA A 222 12.23 4.34 7.33
CA ALA A 222 12.30 3.00 6.75
C ALA A 222 11.01 2.63 6.00
N VAL A 223 9.84 2.94 6.56
CA VAL A 223 8.55 2.74 5.88
C VAL A 223 8.42 3.65 4.65
N GLY A 224 8.74 4.94 4.80
CA GLY A 224 8.67 5.93 3.73
C GLY A 224 9.62 5.66 2.55
N LEU A 225 10.75 4.99 2.81
CA LEU A 225 11.70 4.56 1.78
C LEU A 225 11.28 3.25 1.10
N SER A 226 10.28 2.52 1.61
CA SER A 226 9.89 1.23 1.02
C SER A 226 9.42 1.31 -0.44
N PRO A 227 8.67 2.35 -0.90
CA PRO A 227 8.34 2.49 -2.32
C PRO A 227 9.57 2.73 -3.19
N ALA A 228 10.55 3.50 -2.69
CA ALA A 228 11.82 3.76 -3.39
C ALA A 228 12.61 2.47 -3.59
N VAL A 229 12.72 1.65 -2.53
CA VAL A 229 13.36 0.33 -2.60
C VAL A 229 12.63 -0.59 -3.58
N TYR A 230 11.29 -0.59 -3.57
CA TYR A 230 10.49 -1.39 -4.51
C TYR A 230 10.77 -1.00 -5.97
N VAL A 231 10.72 0.29 -6.30
CA VAL A 231 11.02 0.78 -7.66
C VAL A 231 12.44 0.43 -8.07
N ALA A 232 13.43 0.65 -7.19
CA ALA A 232 14.82 0.32 -7.46
C ALA A 232 15.02 -1.18 -7.76
N ILE A 233 14.45 -2.07 -6.95
CA ILE A 233 14.54 -3.53 -7.17
C ILE A 233 13.89 -3.92 -8.51
N LEU A 234 12.71 -3.37 -8.81
CA LEU A 234 12.00 -3.66 -10.05
C LEU A 234 12.81 -3.24 -11.28
N LEU A 235 13.46 -2.07 -11.23
CA LEU A 235 14.32 -1.60 -12.32
C LEU A 235 15.57 -2.45 -12.47
N VAL A 236 16.25 -2.79 -11.35
CA VAL A 236 17.42 -3.69 -11.39
C VAL A 236 17.06 -5.05 -11.99
N TYR A 237 15.89 -5.60 -11.64
CA TYR A 237 15.40 -6.84 -12.23
C TYR A 237 15.10 -6.68 -13.73
N SER A 238 14.43 -5.60 -14.14
CA SER A 238 14.03 -5.41 -15.53
C SER A 238 15.20 -5.13 -16.49
N ILE A 239 16.29 -4.53 -16.00
CA ILE A 239 17.52 -4.30 -16.77
C ILE A 239 18.49 -5.50 -16.77
N GLY A 240 18.13 -6.60 -16.10
CA GLY A 240 18.93 -7.83 -16.06
C GLY A 240 20.08 -7.83 -15.03
N GLY A 241 20.03 -6.96 -14.02
CA GLY A 241 21.06 -6.85 -12.98
C GLY A 241 21.02 -7.95 -11.91
N VAL A 242 19.93 -8.73 -11.84
CA VAL A 242 19.78 -9.90 -10.95
C VAL A 242 19.16 -11.03 -11.76
N THR A 243 19.93 -12.09 -12.01
CA THR A 243 19.42 -13.38 -12.47
C THR A 243 19.26 -14.28 -11.23
N LEU A 244 18.07 -14.85 -11.04
CA LEU A 244 17.83 -15.87 -10.00
C LEU A 244 18.36 -17.22 -10.48
#